data_AF-A0A1I2F930-F1
#
_entry.id   AF-A0A1I2F930-F1
#
_cell.length_a   1.000
_cell.length_b   1.000
_cell.length_c   1.000
_cell.angle_alpha   90.00
_cell.angle_beta   90.00
_cell.angle_gamma   90.00
#
_symmetry.space_group_name_H-M   'P 1'
#
loop_
_entity.id
_entity.type
_entity.pdbx_description
1 polymer ?
#
loop_
_entity_poly.entity_id
_entity_poly.type
_entity_poly.pdbx_seq_one_letter_code
_entity_poly.pdbx_strand_id
1 'polypeptide(L)'
;MVLASTDPPEVQLAMNRTWHLPFRWVSDPDGSQLAKPLDVWNPERGGIFKPVVLAVAPDGREVFRELSRDFTDRPDDEPILAALESLGLDPVSVPPWSPDVEPQPSERAFTPPAFIPYFRAIKFNTGALAERMVDERDREQLLTEKGMAESFLAAFDEWRAEHAPDRR
;
A
#
# COMPACT_ATOMS: atom_id res chain seq x y z
N MET A 1 8.58 6.28 -7.08
CA MET A 1 7.97 5.84 -5.81
C MET A 1 8.79 4.71 -5.22
N VAL A 2 8.82 4.58 -3.90
CA VAL A 2 9.54 3.52 -3.16
C VAL A 2 8.55 2.84 -2.20
N LEU A 3 8.60 1.52 -2.11
CA LEU A 3 7.86 0.72 -1.14
C LEU A 3 8.81 0.27 -0.04
N ALA A 4 8.43 0.46 1.22
CA ALA A 4 9.23 0.06 2.37
C ALA A 4 8.44 -0.84 3.34
N SER A 5 9.09 -1.87 3.88
CA SER A 5 8.53 -2.70 4.95
C SER A 5 9.65 -3.28 5.83
N THR A 6 9.26 -3.95 6.93
CA THR A 6 10.19 -4.72 7.77
C THR A 6 10.42 -6.14 7.26
N ASP A 7 9.84 -6.51 6.12
CA ASP A 7 10.09 -7.82 5.51
C ASP A 7 11.53 -7.87 4.96
N PRO A 8 12.23 -9.00 5.09
CA PRO A 8 13.49 -9.22 4.40
C PRO A 8 13.35 -9.04 2.88
N PRO A 9 14.41 -8.60 2.18
CA PRO A 9 14.36 -8.33 0.74
C PRO A 9 13.77 -9.50 -0.07
N GLU A 10 14.14 -10.75 0.24
CA GLU A 10 13.68 -11.93 -0.48
C GLU A 10 12.16 -12.15 -0.39
N VAL A 11 11.54 -11.74 0.71
CA VAL A 11 10.08 -11.81 0.92
C VAL A 11 9.36 -10.69 0.16
N GLN A 12 9.88 -9.47 0.20
CA GLN A 12 9.36 -8.33 -0.58
C GLN A 12 9.36 -8.64 -2.08
N LEU A 13 10.46 -9.21 -2.56
CA LEU A 13 10.60 -9.58 -3.96
C LEU A 13 9.72 -10.77 -4.36
N ALA A 14 9.41 -11.68 -3.43
CA ALA A 14 8.49 -12.78 -3.68
C ALA A 14 7.06 -12.27 -3.89
N MET A 15 6.65 -11.22 -3.17
CA MET A 15 5.43 -10.48 -3.47
C MET A 15 5.55 -9.86 -4.88
N ASN A 16 6.64 -9.16 -5.17
CA ASN A 16 6.83 -8.50 -6.46
C ASN A 16 6.80 -9.46 -7.67
N ARG A 17 7.26 -10.71 -7.51
CA ARG A 17 7.17 -11.75 -8.56
C ARG A 17 5.74 -12.02 -9.03
N THR A 18 4.76 -11.76 -8.19
CA THR A 18 3.34 -12.05 -8.51
C THR A 18 2.58 -10.79 -8.90
N TRP A 19 2.95 -9.63 -8.35
CA TRP A 19 2.27 -8.37 -8.58
C TRP A 19 2.92 -7.49 -9.65
N HIS A 20 4.16 -7.79 -10.05
CA HIS A 20 4.93 -7.04 -11.05
C HIS A 20 4.91 -5.52 -10.84
N LEU A 21 5.07 -5.07 -9.59
CA LEU A 21 4.98 -3.66 -9.25
C LEU A 21 6.20 -2.90 -9.80
N PRO A 22 6.01 -1.73 -10.44
CA PRO A 22 7.09 -0.95 -11.06
C PRO A 22 7.85 -0.09 -10.04
N PHE A 23 7.92 -0.53 -8.78
CA PHE A 23 8.44 0.27 -7.67
C PHE A 23 9.66 -0.37 -7.03
N ARG A 24 10.57 0.49 -6.55
CA ARG A 24 11.73 0.07 -5.76
C ARG A 24 11.27 -0.42 -4.40
N TRP A 25 11.81 -1.55 -3.95
CA TRP A 25 11.60 -2.07 -2.61
C TRP A 25 12.77 -1.72 -1.69
N VAL A 26 12.45 -1.37 -0.44
CA VAL A 26 13.41 -1.11 0.63
C VAL A 26 13.03 -1.93 1.85
N SER A 27 13.97 -2.73 2.33
CA SER A 27 13.83 -3.54 3.53
C SER A 27 14.43 -2.80 4.72
N ASP A 28 13.67 -2.71 5.82
CA ASP A 28 14.10 -2.14 7.10
C ASP A 28 13.72 -3.08 8.26
N PRO A 29 14.31 -4.29 8.37
CA PRO A 29 13.81 -5.36 9.24
C PRO A 29 13.79 -5.04 10.72
N ASP A 30 14.72 -4.19 11.17
CA ASP A 30 14.83 -3.76 12.56
C ASP A 30 14.30 -2.33 12.78
N GLY A 31 13.76 -1.71 11.74
CA GLY A 31 13.21 -0.35 11.78
C GLY A 31 14.27 0.76 11.94
N SER A 32 15.56 0.43 11.98
CA SER A 32 16.61 1.38 12.36
C SER A 32 16.87 2.44 11.29
N GLN A 33 16.65 2.11 10.02
CA GLN A 33 16.99 2.99 8.90
C GLN A 33 15.83 3.92 8.52
N LEU A 34 14.58 3.47 8.66
CA LEU A 34 13.41 4.24 8.23
C LEU A 34 12.34 4.32 9.31
N ALA A 35 11.83 3.19 9.80
CA ALA A 35 10.61 3.17 10.60
C ALA A 35 10.75 3.96 11.92
N LYS A 36 11.86 3.78 12.65
CA LYS A 36 12.13 4.49 13.91
C LYS A 36 12.47 5.97 13.66
N PRO A 37 13.38 6.34 12.74
CA PRO A 37 13.62 7.75 12.41
C PRO A 37 12.38 8.53 11.97
N LEU A 38 11.44 7.89 11.28
CA LEU A 38 10.20 8.51 10.80
C LEU A 38 9.06 8.54 11.82
N ASP A 39 9.28 7.98 13.02
CA ASP A 39 8.28 7.78 14.08
C ASP A 39 7.06 6.94 13.63
N VAL A 40 7.31 5.95 12.78
CA VAL A 40 6.30 5.01 12.26
C VAL A 40 6.58 3.56 12.68
N TRP A 41 7.44 3.34 13.68
CA TRP A 41 7.66 2.03 14.26
C TRP A 41 6.50 1.63 15.18
N ASN A 42 5.94 0.43 14.99
CA ASN A 42 4.91 -0.14 15.84
C ASN A 42 5.47 -1.33 16.65
N PRO A 43 5.95 -1.10 17.88
CA PRO A 43 6.49 -2.17 18.72
C PRO A 43 5.40 -3.14 19.22
N GLU A 44 4.16 -2.67 19.39
CA GLU A 44 3.04 -3.48 19.88
C GLU A 44 2.60 -4.53 18.86
N ARG A 45 2.86 -4.30 17.58
CA ARG A 45 2.58 -5.22 16.47
C ARG A 45 3.81 -6.01 16.00
N GLY A 46 4.72 -6.31 16.91
CA GLY A 46 5.90 -7.13 16.62
C GLY A 46 6.98 -6.39 15.84
N GLY A 47 6.96 -5.06 15.83
CA GLY A 47 7.97 -4.25 15.15
C GLY A 47 7.73 -4.15 13.65
N ILE A 48 6.62 -3.52 13.27
CA ILE A 48 6.27 -3.27 11.86
C ILE A 48 6.04 -1.78 11.63
N PHE A 49 5.99 -1.35 10.37
CA PHE A 49 5.57 0.00 10.01
C PHE A 49 4.11 0.22 10.41
N LYS A 50 3.82 1.36 11.05
CA LYS A 50 2.53 2.03 10.91
C LYS A 50 2.42 2.46 9.44
N PRO A 51 1.34 2.14 8.72
CA PRO A 51 1.23 2.51 7.32
C PRO A 51 1.32 4.04 7.17
N VAL A 52 2.14 4.48 6.23
CA VAL A 52 2.40 5.91 6.01
C VAL A 52 2.70 6.14 4.53
N VAL A 53 2.20 7.24 3.99
CA VAL A 53 2.64 7.79 2.71
C VAL A 53 3.36 9.10 2.96
N LEU A 54 4.56 9.24 2.40
CA LEU A 54 5.41 10.42 2.53
C LEU A 54 5.77 10.93 1.13
N ALA A 55 5.76 12.25 0.95
CA ALA A 55 6.43 12.87 -0.19
C ALA A 55 7.58 13.74 0.29
N VAL A 56 8.71 13.55 -0.38
CA VAL A 56 9.96 14.26 -0.12
C VAL A 56 10.31 15.08 -1.36
N ALA A 57 10.46 16.38 -1.20
CA ALA A 57 10.85 17.29 -2.27
C ALA A 57 12.30 17.03 -2.70
N PRO A 58 12.72 17.51 -3.90
CA PRO A 58 14.09 17.31 -4.39
C PRO A 58 15.19 17.86 -3.45
N ASP A 59 14.86 18.83 -2.60
CA ASP A 59 15.75 19.41 -1.58
C ASP A 59 15.83 18.57 -0.29
N GLY A 60 15.14 17.42 -0.24
CA GLY A 60 15.13 16.49 0.89
C GLY A 60 14.11 16.81 1.98
N ARG A 61 13.30 17.87 1.83
CA ARG A 61 12.25 18.19 2.82
C ARG A 61 11.03 17.29 2.64
N GLU A 62 10.47 16.82 3.75
CA GLU A 62 9.13 16.26 3.77
C GLU A 62 8.10 17.37 3.47
N VAL A 63 7.27 17.15 2.46
CA VAL A 63 6.25 18.11 1.99
C VAL A 63 4.83 17.57 2.09
N PHE A 64 4.69 16.27 2.35
CA PHE A 64 3.41 15.60 2.58
C PHE A 64 3.62 14.40 3.49
N ARG A 65 2.66 14.17 4.39
CA ARG A 65 2.60 13.01 5.26
C ARG A 65 1.14 12.63 5.49
N GLU A 66 0.81 11.40 5.14
CA GLU A 66 -0.45 10.74 5.49
C GLU A 66 -0.12 9.52 6.35
N LEU A 67 -0.41 9.58 7.64
CA LEU A 67 -0.17 8.51 8.60
C LEU A 67 -1.49 7.81 8.93
N SER A 68 -1.57 6.51 8.62
CA SER A 68 -2.73 5.70 8.94
C SER A 68 -2.88 5.51 10.45
N ARG A 69 -4.12 5.58 10.93
CA ARG A 69 -4.52 5.31 12.32
C ARG A 69 -4.28 3.86 12.71
N ASP A 70 -4.53 2.93 11.79
CA ASP A 70 -4.35 1.50 11.98
C ASP A 70 -4.07 0.78 10.64
N PHE A 71 -4.14 -0.56 10.65
CA PHE A 71 -3.85 -1.37 9.45
C PHE A 71 -4.98 -1.39 8.41
N THR A 72 -6.20 -1.06 8.84
CA THR A 72 -7.41 -0.93 8.01
C THR A 72 -7.64 0.47 7.51
N ASP A 73 -6.99 1.47 8.12
CA ASP A 73 -7.05 2.87 7.72
C ASP A 73 -6.27 3.11 6.43
N ARG A 74 -6.87 2.67 5.33
CA ARG A 74 -6.35 2.78 3.97
C ARG A 74 -7.25 3.79 3.25
N PRO A 75 -6.83 5.06 3.13
CA PRO A 75 -7.55 5.97 2.25
C PRO A 75 -7.49 5.42 0.81
N ASP A 76 -8.47 5.81 0.01
CA ASP A 76 -8.33 5.67 -1.45
C ASP A 76 -7.07 6.44 -1.91
N ASP A 77 -6.51 6.06 -3.05
CA ASP A 77 -5.27 6.69 -3.53
C ASP A 77 -5.54 8.13 -4.02
N GLU A 78 -6.74 8.40 -4.53
CA GLU A 78 -7.09 9.67 -5.18
C GLU A 78 -6.92 10.90 -4.29
N PRO A 79 -7.40 10.94 -3.02
CA PRO A 79 -7.12 12.06 -2.11
C PRO A 79 -5.63 12.33 -1.91
N ILE A 80 -4.81 11.28 -1.84
CA ILE A 80 -3.36 11.42 -1.69
C ILE A 80 -2.76 11.97 -2.98
N LEU A 81 -3.11 11.39 -4.13
CA LEU A 81 -2.60 11.83 -5.44
C LEU A 81 -2.96 13.29 -5.71
N ALA A 82 -4.22 13.68 -5.49
CA ALA A 82 -4.67 15.06 -5.65
C ALA A 82 -3.91 16.03 -4.71
N ALA A 83 -3.67 15.62 -3.46
CA ALA A 83 -2.87 16.42 -2.53
C ALA A 83 -1.43 16.59 -3.04
N LEU A 84 -0.80 15.52 -3.53
CA LEU A 84 0.56 15.56 -4.08
C LEU A 84 0.66 16.41 -5.35
N GLU A 85 -0.31 16.27 -6.28
CA GLU A 85 -0.37 17.07 -7.50
C GLU A 85 -0.53 18.56 -7.20
N SER A 86 -1.33 18.91 -6.18
CA SER A 86 -1.52 20.30 -5.76
C SER A 86 -0.26 20.99 -5.26
N LEU A 87 0.77 20.22 -4.86
CA LEU A 87 2.07 20.77 -4.45
C LEU A 87 2.87 21.33 -5.62
N GLY A 88 2.53 20.96 -6.86
CA GLY A 88 3.20 21.47 -8.06
C GLY A 88 4.70 21.17 -8.10
N LEU A 89 5.13 20.04 -7.51
CA LEU A 89 6.55 19.66 -7.48
C LEU A 89 7.02 19.24 -8.87
N ASP A 90 8.25 19.62 -9.19
CA ASP A 90 8.90 19.16 -10.42
C ASP A 90 9.10 17.64 -10.38
N PRO A 91 8.79 16.92 -11.48
CA PRO A 91 8.99 15.49 -11.54
C PRO A 91 10.49 15.16 -11.45
N VAL A 92 10.83 14.23 -10.56
CA VAL A 92 12.19 13.72 -10.42
C VAL A 92 12.36 12.45 -11.25
N SER A 93 13.36 12.44 -12.13
CA SER A 93 13.75 11.21 -12.84
C SER A 93 14.35 10.22 -11.86
N VAL A 94 13.69 9.09 -11.68
CA VAL A 94 14.21 7.98 -10.86
C VAL A 94 14.89 6.97 -11.79
N PRO A 95 16.16 6.59 -11.54
CA PRO A 95 16.81 5.57 -12.34
C PRO A 95 16.06 4.23 -12.22
N PRO A 96 16.07 3.39 -13.28
CA PRO A 96 15.55 2.04 -13.19
C PRO A 96 16.18 1.31 -12.00
N TRP A 97 15.36 0.61 -11.24
CA TRP A 97 15.81 -0.19 -10.11
C TRP A 97 15.75 -1.67 -10.47
N SER A 98 16.80 -2.41 -10.11
CA SER A 98 16.85 -3.86 -10.13
C SER A 98 17.29 -4.38 -8.76
N PRO A 99 16.67 -5.45 -8.23
CA PRO A 99 17.13 -6.06 -6.99
C PRO A 99 18.45 -6.80 -7.17
N ASP A 100 19.30 -6.76 -6.15
CA ASP A 100 20.59 -7.48 -6.10
C ASP A 100 20.47 -8.88 -5.46
N VAL A 101 19.25 -9.28 -5.08
CA VAL A 101 18.95 -10.55 -4.43
C VAL A 101 17.79 -11.26 -5.13
N GLU A 102 17.84 -12.58 -5.14
CA GLU A 102 16.80 -13.39 -5.75
C GLU A 102 15.58 -13.52 -4.82
N PRO A 103 14.36 -13.37 -5.35
CA PRO A 103 13.14 -13.63 -4.60
C PRO A 103 13.07 -15.08 -4.09
N GLN A 104 12.59 -15.27 -2.87
CA GLN A 104 12.40 -16.60 -2.27
C GLN A 104 10.92 -16.86 -1.96
N PRO A 105 10.34 -18.00 -2.36
CA PRO A 105 8.96 -18.32 -2.01
C PRO A 105 8.71 -18.15 -0.51
N SER A 106 7.64 -17.44 -0.16
CA SER A 106 7.30 -17.14 1.22
C SER A 106 5.79 -17.13 1.39
N GLU A 107 5.29 -17.76 2.44
CA GLU A 107 3.86 -17.68 2.81
C GLU A 107 3.47 -16.26 3.26
N ARG A 108 4.46 -15.42 3.62
CA ARG A 108 4.26 -14.00 3.94
C ARG A 108 4.09 -13.13 2.71
N ALA A 109 4.47 -13.62 1.53
CA ALA A 109 4.30 -12.89 0.28
C ALA A 109 2.84 -12.99 -0.15
N PHE A 110 2.11 -11.87 -0.04
CA PHE A 110 0.75 -11.80 -0.52
C PHE A 110 0.71 -12.01 -2.03
N THR A 111 -0.28 -12.78 -2.50
CA THR A 111 -0.53 -13.05 -3.91
C THR A 111 -1.93 -12.57 -4.30
N PRO A 112 -2.21 -12.26 -5.58
CA PRO A 112 -3.54 -11.88 -6.01
C PRO A 112 -4.63 -12.90 -5.60
N PRO A 113 -4.46 -14.23 -5.72
CA PRO A 113 -5.45 -15.18 -5.24
C PRO A 113 -5.82 -15.07 -3.76
N ALA A 114 -4.91 -14.56 -2.90
CA ALA A 114 -5.20 -14.30 -1.49
C ALA A 114 -5.84 -12.91 -1.28
N PHE A 115 -5.41 -11.90 -2.03
CA PHE A 115 -5.84 -10.51 -1.85
C PHE A 115 -7.22 -10.22 -2.46
N ILE A 116 -7.54 -10.76 -3.62
CA ILE A 116 -8.82 -10.47 -4.30
C ILE A 116 -10.04 -10.90 -3.47
N PRO A 117 -10.07 -12.10 -2.86
CA PRO A 117 -11.16 -12.47 -1.95
C PRO A 117 -11.27 -11.52 -0.74
N TYR A 118 -10.15 -11.05 -0.21
CA TYR A 118 -10.12 -10.12 0.92
C TYR A 118 -10.80 -8.78 0.58
N PHE A 119 -10.44 -8.16 -0.54
CA PHE A 119 -11.07 -6.89 -0.97
C PHE A 119 -12.54 -7.05 -1.35
N ARG A 120 -12.92 -8.19 -1.94
CA ARG A 120 -14.35 -8.50 -2.18
C ARG A 120 -15.12 -8.62 -0.87
N ALA A 121 -14.53 -9.23 0.15
CA ALA A 121 -15.15 -9.34 1.47
C ALA A 121 -15.29 -7.98 2.15
N ILE A 122 -14.27 -7.10 2.08
CA ILE A 122 -14.37 -5.72 2.56
C ILE A 122 -15.56 -5.02 1.89
N LYS A 123 -15.54 -4.93 0.55
CA LYS A 123 -16.61 -4.27 -0.23
C LYS A 123 -18.01 -4.74 0.16
N PHE A 124 -18.20 -6.05 0.28
CA PHE A 124 -19.50 -6.63 0.63
C PHE A 124 -19.91 -6.29 2.06
N ASN A 125 -19.01 -6.50 3.04
CA ASN A 125 -19.32 -6.33 4.45
C ASN A 125 -19.54 -4.87 4.82
N THR A 126 -18.69 -3.96 4.33
CA THR A 126 -18.82 -2.53 4.64
C THR A 126 -20.09 -1.95 4.04
N GLY A 127 -20.47 -2.37 2.82
CA GLY A 127 -21.76 -2.01 2.22
C GLY A 127 -22.96 -2.50 3.05
N ALA A 128 -22.97 -3.77 3.44
CA ALA A 128 -24.06 -4.34 4.23
C ALA A 128 -24.18 -3.72 5.64
N LEU A 129 -23.04 -3.38 6.26
CA LEU A 129 -23.02 -2.73 7.58
C LEU A 129 -23.43 -1.26 7.51
N ALA A 130 -23.03 -0.54 6.46
CA ALA A 130 -23.36 0.88 6.28
C ALA A 130 -24.88 1.11 6.22
N GLU A 131 -25.65 0.17 5.66
CA GLU A 131 -27.12 0.21 5.64
C GLU A 131 -27.77 0.10 7.03
N ARG A 132 -27.01 -0.35 8.03
CA ARG A 132 -27.50 -0.61 9.39
C ARG A 132 -26.96 0.42 10.40
N MET A 133 -26.10 1.34 9.98
CA MET A 133 -25.51 2.35 10.87
C MET A 133 -26.52 3.44 11.20
N VAL A 134 -26.50 3.86 12.47
CA VAL A 134 -27.34 4.96 12.99
C VAL A 134 -26.54 6.25 13.09
N ASP A 135 -25.26 6.17 13.46
CA ASP A 135 -24.34 7.32 13.45
C ASP A 135 -23.85 7.53 12.00
N GLU A 136 -24.03 8.76 11.50
CA GLU A 136 -23.66 9.09 10.11
C GLU A 136 -22.14 9.03 9.89
N ARG A 137 -21.32 9.32 10.90
CA ARG A 137 -19.86 9.25 10.77
C ARG A 137 -19.39 7.81 10.64
N ASP A 138 -20.00 6.90 11.41
CA ASP A 138 -19.71 5.46 11.28
C ASP A 138 -20.14 4.94 9.91
N ARG A 139 -21.28 5.42 9.40
CA ARG A 139 -21.74 5.13 8.04
C ARG A 139 -20.77 5.64 6.97
N GLU A 140 -20.34 6.89 7.06
CA GLU A 140 -19.38 7.51 6.14
C GLU A 140 -18.03 6.77 6.15
N GLN A 141 -17.56 6.33 7.32
CA GLN A 141 -16.32 5.56 7.43
C GLN A 141 -16.43 4.22 6.67
N LEU A 142 -17.54 3.48 6.84
CA LEU A 142 -17.77 2.23 6.12
C LEU A 142 -17.90 2.46 4.60
N LEU A 143 -18.55 3.53 4.18
CA LEU A 143 -18.67 3.88 2.76
C LEU A 143 -17.31 4.27 2.15
N THR A 144 -16.45 4.94 2.91
CA THR A 144 -15.07 5.23 2.50
C THR A 144 -14.28 3.94 2.30
N GLU A 145 -14.33 3.02 3.26
CA GLU A 145 -13.64 1.72 3.16
C GLU A 145 -14.19 0.86 2.01
N LYS A 146 -15.51 0.90 1.77
CA LYS A 146 -16.13 0.30 0.58
C LYS A 146 -15.57 0.89 -0.71
N GLY A 147 -15.48 2.21 -0.79
CA GLY A 147 -14.98 2.94 -1.95
C GLY A 147 -13.53 2.56 -2.28
N MET A 148 -12.66 2.52 -1.26
CA MET A 148 -11.29 2.04 -1.40
C MET A 148 -11.23 0.61 -1.94
N ALA A 149 -12.07 -0.29 -1.44
CA ALA A 149 -12.10 -1.66 -1.96
C ALA A 149 -12.64 -1.78 -3.39
N GLU A 150 -13.58 -0.91 -3.79
CA GLU A 150 -14.07 -0.81 -5.16
C GLU A 150 -13.00 -0.30 -6.12
N SER A 151 -12.30 0.77 -5.72
CA SER A 151 -11.18 1.38 -6.44
C SER A 151 -10.06 0.35 -6.70
N PHE A 152 -9.61 -0.34 -5.65
CA PHE A 152 -8.60 -1.38 -5.76
C PHE A 152 -9.01 -2.51 -6.71
N LEU A 153 -10.24 -3.01 -6.59
CA LEU A 153 -10.72 -4.12 -7.45
C LEU A 153 -10.81 -3.70 -8.92
N ALA A 154 -11.22 -2.47 -9.21
CA ALA A 154 -11.26 -1.93 -10.56
C ALA A 154 -9.84 -1.81 -11.15
N ALA A 155 -8.91 -1.21 -10.40
CA ALA A 155 -7.50 -1.10 -10.81
C ALA A 155 -6.86 -2.49 -11.04
N PHE A 156 -7.19 -3.47 -10.20
CA PHE A 156 -6.70 -4.84 -10.38
C PHE A 156 -7.24 -5.50 -11.65
N ASP A 157 -8.52 -5.28 -11.99
CA ASP A 157 -9.11 -5.83 -13.22
C ASP A 157 -8.43 -5.25 -14.47
N GLU A 158 -8.09 -3.96 -14.47
CA GLU A 158 -7.30 -3.30 -15.52
C GLU A 158 -5.88 -3.88 -15.59
N TRP A 159 -5.16 -3.91 -14.47
CA TRP A 159 -3.81 -4.47 -14.38
C TRP A 159 -3.75 -5.91 -14.89
N ARG A 160 -4.73 -6.75 -14.52
CA ARG A 160 -4.80 -8.15 -14.96
C ARG A 160 -5.08 -8.28 -16.46
N ALA A 161 -5.80 -7.33 -17.07
CA ALA A 161 -6.02 -7.33 -18.51
C ALA A 161 -4.70 -7.08 -19.27
N GLU A 162 -3.81 -6.26 -18.71
CA GLU A 162 -2.48 -5.98 -19.25
C GLU A 162 -1.46 -7.09 -18.94
N HIS A 163 -1.62 -7.76 -17.79
CA HIS A 163 -0.70 -8.77 -17.26
C HIS A 163 -1.41 -10.12 -17.10
N ALA A 164 -2.04 -10.60 -18.17
CA ALA A 164 -2.79 -11.85 -18.14
C ALA A 164 -1.89 -13.02 -17.68
N PRO A 165 -2.35 -13.87 -16.74
CA PRO A 165 -1.55 -14.99 -16.28
C PRO A 165 -1.21 -15.91 -17.46
N ASP A 166 0.01 -16.44 -17.47
CA ASP A 166 0.42 -17.46 -18.43
C ASP A 166 -0.63 -18.57 -18.47
N ARG A 167 -1.19 -18.82 -19.66
CA ARG A 167 -2.09 -19.96 -19.89
C ARG A 167 -1.29 -21.24 -19.69
N ARG A 168 -1.36 -21.80 -18.49
CA ARG A 168 -0.94 -23.18 -18.21
C ARG A 168 -1.98 -24.17 -18.69
#